data_AF-A0A849N4I7-F1
#
_entry.id   AF-A0A849N4I7-F1
#
_cell.length_a   1.000
_cell.length_b   1.000
_cell.length_c   1.000
_cell.angle_alpha   90.00
_cell.angle_beta   90.00
_cell.angle_gamma   90.00
#
_symmetry.space_group_name_H-M   'P 1'
#
loop_
_entity.id
_entity.type
_entity.pdbx_description
1 polymer ?
#
loop_
_entity_poly.entity_id
_entity_poly.type
_entity_poly.pdbx_seq_one_letter_code
_entity_poly.pdbx_strand_id
1 'polypeptide(L)'
;MLTLGVLDRLIDSTHACPWGATAGRARPRSAALYTAEERMRRDASPWTLVQGVLAPLQFLVFLVSLGLVLRTLLTGEGAAAAAASVVLKTLVLYTIMVTGSIWEKAVFDRWLFAQAFFWEDVFSILVLALHTAYLAALLLGFGDPRSQLLLALAAYAAYVFNAAQFLLKLRAARREGAGLKPHGAAAAGYAG
;
A
#
# COMPACT_ATOMS: atom_id res chain seq x y z
N MET A 1 1.67 -17.40 19.06
CA MET A 1 0.44 -17.71 18.31
C MET A 1 -0.41 -16.43 18.22
N LEU A 2 -0.14 -15.60 17.22
CA LEU A 2 -0.98 -14.45 16.89
C LEU A 2 -2.11 -14.97 16.01
N THR A 3 -3.31 -15.08 16.58
CA THR A 3 -4.50 -15.52 15.84
C THR A 3 -4.83 -14.47 14.78
N LEU A 4 -5.11 -14.92 13.55
CA LEU A 4 -5.52 -14.08 12.41
C LEU A 4 -6.64 -13.08 12.80
N GLY A 5 -7.50 -13.44 13.76
CA GLY A 5 -8.59 -12.60 14.25
C GLY A 5 -8.20 -11.38 15.13
N VAL A 6 -6.94 -11.23 15.55
CA VAL A 6 -6.48 -9.98 16.21
C VAL A 6 -5.97 -8.99 15.18
N LEU A 7 -5.26 -9.48 14.16
CA LEU A 7 -4.86 -8.67 13.00
C LEU A 7 -6.09 -8.24 12.18
N ASP A 8 -7.04 -9.15 11.94
CA ASP A 8 -8.29 -8.82 11.26
C ASP A 8 -9.12 -7.80 12.06
N ARG A 9 -9.13 -7.85 13.40
CA ARG A 9 -9.82 -6.84 14.23
C ARG A 9 -9.14 -5.47 14.24
N LEU A 10 -7.80 -5.43 14.26
CA LEU A 10 -7.05 -4.19 14.14
C LEU A 10 -7.26 -3.57 12.75
N ILE A 11 -7.33 -4.39 11.71
CA ILE A 11 -7.56 -3.96 10.32
C ILE A 11 -9.03 -3.58 10.08
N ASP A 12 -9.99 -4.30 10.65
CA ASP A 12 -11.42 -3.95 10.61
C ASP A 12 -11.71 -2.66 11.38
N SER A 13 -10.98 -2.41 12.48
CA SER A 13 -11.05 -1.12 13.17
C SER A 13 -10.49 0.05 12.33
N THR A 14 -9.63 -0.25 11.34
CA THR A 14 -9.18 0.72 10.34
C THR A 14 -10.09 0.81 9.11
N HIS A 15 -11.12 -0.02 8.95
CA HIS A 15 -12.12 0.18 7.88
C HIS A 15 -13.22 1.18 8.27
N ALA A 16 -13.38 1.47 9.56
CA ALA A 16 -14.27 2.51 10.05
C ALA A 16 -13.53 3.85 10.11
N CYS A 17 -13.74 4.73 9.13
CA CYS A 17 -13.37 6.14 9.29
C CYS A 17 -14.06 6.71 10.55
N PRO A 18 -13.33 7.36 11.47
CA PRO A 18 -13.91 7.94 12.68
C PRO A 18 -14.77 9.19 12.41
N TRP A 19 -14.77 9.71 11.18
CA TRP A 19 -15.52 10.92 10.78
C TRP A 19 -16.94 10.64 10.26
N GLY A 20 -17.52 9.49 10.62
CA GLY A 20 -18.95 9.23 10.41
C GLY A 20 -19.81 10.06 11.35
N ALA A 21 -19.91 11.37 11.11
CA ALA A 21 -20.88 12.23 11.79
C ALA A 21 -22.31 11.76 11.44
N THR A 22 -22.95 11.13 12.43
CA THR A 22 -24.39 11.10 12.71
C THR A 22 -25.36 11.42 11.56
N ALA A 23 -25.82 10.39 10.85
CA ALA A 23 -27.19 10.29 10.35
C ALA A 23 -27.50 8.81 10.06
N GLY A 24 -28.48 8.24 10.76
CA GLY A 24 -28.74 6.80 10.71
C GLY A 24 -29.20 6.30 9.33
N ARG A 25 -28.62 5.20 8.85
CA ARG A 25 -29.32 4.01 8.31
C ARG A 25 -28.34 2.99 7.72
N ALA A 26 -28.73 1.73 7.89
CA ALA A 26 -28.26 0.51 7.23
C ALA A 26 -26.78 0.13 7.41
N ARG A 27 -26.54 -1.10 7.89
CA ARG A 27 -25.23 -1.75 7.79
C ARG A 27 -24.70 -1.58 6.35
N PRO A 28 -23.51 -1.01 6.15
CA PRO A 28 -22.99 -0.89 4.80
C PRO A 28 -22.82 -2.32 4.26
N ARG A 29 -23.52 -2.63 3.16
CA ARG A 29 -23.02 -3.63 2.19
C ARG A 29 -21.54 -3.31 2.04
N SER A 30 -20.66 -4.27 2.34
CA SER A 30 -19.19 -4.14 2.28
C SER A 30 -18.81 -3.05 1.30
N ALA A 31 -18.36 -1.90 1.83
CA ALA A 31 -18.21 -0.67 1.04
C ALA A 31 -17.44 -1.02 -0.23
N ALA A 32 -18.15 -1.05 -1.36
CA ALA A 32 -17.56 -1.49 -2.60
C ALA A 32 -16.41 -0.53 -2.91
N LEU A 33 -15.23 -1.09 -3.23
CA LEU A 33 -13.98 -0.34 -3.41
C LEU A 33 -14.08 0.73 -4.53
N TYR A 34 -15.07 0.59 -5.41
CA TYR A 34 -15.37 1.48 -6.52
C TYR A 34 -16.88 1.51 -6.83
N THR A 35 -17.41 2.64 -7.27
CA THR A 35 -18.68 2.73 -8.02
C THR A 35 -18.53 2.15 -9.43
N ALA A 36 -19.63 2.06 -10.20
CA ALA A 36 -19.55 1.60 -11.59
C ALA A 36 -18.73 2.57 -12.46
N GLU A 37 -18.94 3.86 -12.27
CA GLU A 37 -18.26 4.94 -12.98
C GLU A 37 -16.77 4.99 -12.61
N GLU A 38 -16.44 4.80 -11.33
CA GLU A 38 -15.05 4.72 -10.86
C GLU A 38 -14.32 3.51 -11.46
N ARG A 39 -14.98 2.35 -11.55
CA ARG A 39 -14.40 1.18 -12.25
C ARG A 39 -14.13 1.48 -13.71
N MET A 40 -15.07 2.12 -14.41
CA MET A 40 -14.86 2.49 -15.82
C MET A 40 -13.68 3.45 -15.98
N ARG A 41 -13.55 4.47 -15.12
CA ARG A 41 -12.40 5.39 -15.15
C ARG A 41 -11.08 4.68 -14.86
N ARG A 42 -11.06 3.76 -13.89
CA ARG A 42 -9.89 2.92 -13.57
C ARG A 42 -9.48 2.07 -14.76
N ASP A 43 -10.43 1.38 -15.38
CA ASP A 43 -10.15 0.43 -16.46
C ASP A 43 -9.71 1.13 -17.75
N ALA A 44 -10.15 2.37 -17.97
CA ALA A 44 -9.68 3.22 -19.07
C ALA A 44 -8.30 3.85 -18.82
N SER A 45 -7.78 3.80 -17.59
CA SER A 45 -6.59 4.52 -17.17
C SER A 45 -5.32 3.64 -17.24
N PRO A 46 -4.21 4.12 -17.82
CA PRO A 46 -2.95 3.36 -17.85
C PRO A 46 -2.30 3.27 -16.47
N TRP A 47 -2.73 4.12 -15.53
CA TRP A 47 -2.08 4.28 -14.23
C TRP A 47 -2.21 3.03 -13.35
N THR A 48 -3.25 2.20 -13.53
CA THR A 48 -3.36 0.91 -12.81
C THR A 48 -2.25 -0.06 -13.23
N LEU A 49 -1.85 -0.07 -14.51
CA LEU A 49 -0.72 -0.86 -14.98
C LEU A 49 0.59 -0.34 -14.40
N VAL A 50 0.78 0.98 -14.39
CA VAL A 50 1.96 1.62 -13.79
C VAL A 50 2.10 1.21 -12.32
N GLN A 51 1.03 1.29 -11.54
CA GLN A 51 1.03 0.83 -10.15
C GLN A 51 1.27 -0.68 -10.02
N GLY A 52 0.72 -1.47 -10.95
CA GLY A 52 0.95 -2.92 -11.02
C GLY A 52 2.40 -3.33 -11.24
N VAL A 53 3.21 -2.47 -11.85
CA VAL A 53 4.67 -2.67 -12.03
C VAL A 53 5.47 -2.03 -10.89
N LEU A 54 5.12 -0.81 -10.49
CA LEU A 54 5.85 -0.09 -9.44
C LEU A 54 5.72 -0.75 -8.07
N ALA A 55 4.56 -1.33 -7.72
CA ALA A 55 4.38 -1.97 -6.43
C ALA A 55 5.30 -3.21 -6.23
N PRO A 56 5.39 -4.17 -7.19
CA PRO A 56 6.39 -5.25 -7.13
C PRO A 56 7.83 -4.75 -7.11
N LEU A 57 8.17 -3.76 -7.93
CA LEU A 57 9.51 -3.16 -7.95
C LEU A 57 9.85 -2.57 -6.56
N GLN A 58 8.93 -1.81 -5.98
CA GLN A 58 9.08 -1.20 -4.66
C GLN A 58 9.31 -2.25 -3.57
N PHE A 59 8.64 -3.41 -3.67
CA PHE A 59 8.81 -4.53 -2.76
C PHE A 59 10.18 -5.21 -2.91
N LEU A 60 10.68 -5.38 -4.14
CA LEU A 60 12.03 -5.94 -4.37
C LEU A 60 13.12 -5.00 -3.86
N VAL A 61 13.02 -3.70 -4.16
CA VAL A 61 13.94 -2.67 -3.66
C VAL A 61 13.92 -2.62 -2.12
N PHE A 62 12.75 -2.79 -1.52
CA PHE A 62 12.61 -2.95 -0.07
C PHE A 62 13.41 -4.12 0.48
N LEU A 63 13.27 -5.33 -0.08
CA LEU A 63 13.96 -6.53 0.43
C LEU A 63 15.48 -6.40 0.34
N VAL A 64 15.98 -5.89 -0.80
CA VAL A 64 17.42 -5.65 -0.99
C VAL A 64 17.94 -4.66 0.04
N SER A 65 17.24 -3.52 0.22
CA SER A 65 17.67 -2.51 1.17
C SER A 65 17.58 -2.99 2.61
N LEU A 66 16.52 -3.72 3.00
CA LEU A 66 16.40 -4.32 4.33
C LEU A 66 17.57 -5.26 4.62
N GLY A 67 17.94 -6.13 3.67
CA GLY A 67 19.09 -7.03 3.82
C GLY A 67 20.40 -6.28 4.05
N LEU A 68 20.65 -5.21 3.29
CA LEU A 68 21.84 -4.38 3.45
C LEU A 68 21.85 -3.63 4.78
N VAL A 69 20.72 -3.02 5.17
CA VAL A 69 20.59 -2.31 6.45
C VAL A 69 20.84 -3.25 7.62
N LEU A 70 20.22 -4.43 7.63
CA LEU A 70 20.41 -5.43 8.70
C LEU A 70 21.85 -5.95 8.74
N ARG A 71 22.46 -6.25 7.58
CA ARG A 71 23.86 -6.66 7.51
C ARG A 71 24.76 -5.60 8.14
N THR A 72 24.58 -4.33 7.79
CA THR A 72 25.38 -3.23 8.34
C THR A 72 25.20 -3.09 9.84
N LEU A 73 23.97 -3.19 10.35
CA LEU A 73 23.70 -3.07 11.79
C LEU A 73 24.28 -4.23 12.61
N LEU A 74 24.36 -5.43 12.03
CA LEU A 74 24.90 -6.62 12.69
C LEU A 74 26.43 -6.71 12.62
N THR A 75 27.03 -6.32 11.50
CA THR A 75 28.46 -6.50 11.23
C THR A 75 29.28 -5.23 11.40
N GLY A 76 28.64 -4.06 11.36
CA GLY A 76 29.33 -2.76 11.29
C GLY A 76 29.86 -2.39 9.91
N GLU A 77 29.75 -3.27 8.90
CA GLU A 77 30.30 -3.05 7.57
C GLU A 77 29.25 -2.70 6.51
N GLY A 78 29.64 -1.98 5.46
CA GLY A 78 28.75 -1.73 4.31
C GLY A 78 27.78 -0.54 4.49
N ALA A 79 28.09 0.40 5.38
CA ALA A 79 27.27 1.59 5.63
C ALA A 79 26.96 2.39 4.36
N ALA A 80 27.93 2.58 3.47
CA ALA A 80 27.72 3.30 2.21
C ALA A 80 26.71 2.58 1.29
N ALA A 81 26.81 1.25 1.16
CA ALA A 81 25.89 0.46 0.34
C ALA A 81 24.47 0.46 0.94
N ALA A 82 24.36 0.33 2.27
CA ALA A 82 23.09 0.44 2.96
C ALA A 82 22.46 1.82 2.74
N ALA A 83 23.20 2.91 2.95
CA ALA A 83 22.72 4.26 2.73
C ALA A 83 22.27 4.50 1.28
N ALA A 84 23.10 4.10 0.30
CA ALA A 84 22.76 4.20 -1.11
C ALA A 84 21.47 3.42 -1.44
N SER A 85 21.28 2.25 -0.84
CA SER A 85 20.05 1.46 -1.03
C SER A 85 18.81 2.14 -0.45
N VAL A 86 18.93 2.81 0.71
CA VAL A 86 17.83 3.55 1.34
C VAL A 86 17.48 4.76 0.46
N VAL A 87 18.48 5.50 -0.04
CA VAL A 87 18.27 6.63 -0.97
C VAL A 87 17.56 6.16 -2.24
N LEU A 88 18.04 5.09 -2.87
CA LEU A 88 17.40 4.52 -4.07
C LEU A 88 15.94 4.14 -3.77
N LYS A 89 15.68 3.45 -2.66
CA LYS A 89 14.34 3.11 -2.22
C LYS A 89 13.47 4.35 -2.03
N THR A 90 13.99 5.43 -1.45
CA THR A 90 13.25 6.68 -1.28
C THR A 90 12.88 7.31 -2.62
N LEU A 91 13.75 7.28 -3.62
CA LEU A 91 13.43 7.78 -4.96
C LEU A 91 12.31 6.98 -5.63
N VAL A 92 12.35 5.65 -5.51
CA VAL A 92 11.26 4.79 -6.01
C VAL A 92 9.98 5.03 -5.20
N LEU A 93 10.08 5.27 -3.89
CA LEU A 93 8.94 5.64 -3.03
C LEU A 93 8.28 6.95 -3.49
N TYR A 94 9.07 8.00 -3.77
CA TYR A 94 8.51 9.24 -4.32
C TYR A 94 7.81 9.00 -5.66
N THR A 95 8.41 8.18 -6.52
CA THR A 95 7.85 7.86 -7.84
C THR A 95 6.50 7.16 -7.73
N ILE A 96 6.39 6.11 -6.91
CA ILE A 96 5.12 5.39 -6.73
C ILE A 96 4.08 6.26 -6.03
N MET A 97 4.49 7.12 -5.10
CA MET A 97 3.59 8.04 -4.42
C MET A 97 2.98 9.07 -5.39
N VAL A 98 3.81 9.74 -6.17
CA VAL A 98 3.35 10.75 -7.15
C VAL A 98 2.43 10.12 -8.20
N THR A 99 2.84 8.97 -8.75
CA THR A 99 2.01 8.26 -9.74
C THR A 99 0.74 7.68 -9.12
N GLY A 100 0.76 7.31 -7.84
CA GLY A 100 -0.41 6.89 -7.07
C GLY A 100 -1.40 8.03 -6.88
N SER A 101 -0.92 9.23 -6.52
CA SER A 101 -1.76 10.42 -6.40
C SER A 101 -2.41 10.84 -7.73
N ILE A 102 -1.69 10.70 -8.84
CA ILE A 102 -2.24 10.92 -10.18
C ILE A 102 -3.33 9.88 -10.51
N TRP A 103 -3.09 8.61 -10.17
CA TRP A 103 -4.08 7.54 -10.32
C TRP A 103 -5.35 7.85 -9.53
N GLU A 104 -5.24 8.24 -8.26
CA GLU A 104 -6.39 8.61 -7.43
C GLU A 104 -7.14 9.81 -8.02
N LYS A 105 -6.42 10.81 -8.54
CA LYS A 105 -7.06 11.96 -9.15
C LYS A 105 -7.86 11.56 -10.39
N ALA A 106 -7.34 10.64 -11.20
CA ALA A 106 -8.04 10.14 -12.39
C ALA A 106 -9.28 9.29 -12.04
N VAL A 107 -9.26 8.53 -10.95
CA VAL A 107 -10.35 7.62 -10.58
C VAL A 107 -11.39 8.27 -9.66
N PHE A 108 -10.96 9.00 -8.64
CA PHE A 108 -11.80 9.53 -7.56
C PHE A 108 -11.93 11.06 -7.56
N ASP A 109 -11.30 11.74 -8.52
CA ASP A 109 -11.21 13.20 -8.60
C ASP A 109 -10.51 13.86 -7.37
N ARG A 110 -9.73 13.08 -6.62
CA ARG A 110 -8.98 13.49 -5.43
C ARG A 110 -7.52 13.09 -5.53
N TRP A 111 -6.60 13.94 -5.07
CA TRP A 111 -5.17 13.66 -5.18
C TRP A 111 -4.67 12.60 -4.18
N LEU A 112 -5.26 12.54 -3.00
CA LEU A 112 -5.02 11.55 -1.94
C LEU A 112 -6.26 11.50 -1.04
N PHE A 113 -6.30 10.49 -0.19
CA PHE A 113 -7.29 10.27 0.85
C PHE A 113 -8.69 10.06 0.28
N ALA A 114 -8.80 9.36 -0.85
CA ALA A 114 -10.07 8.80 -1.27
C ALA A 114 -10.61 7.90 -0.14
N GLN A 115 -11.93 7.88 0.07
CA GLN A 115 -12.52 7.18 1.23
C GLN A 115 -12.12 5.70 1.29
N ALA A 116 -11.95 5.04 0.15
CA ALA A 116 -11.55 3.64 0.05
C ALA A 116 -10.05 3.37 0.30
N PHE A 117 -9.22 4.43 0.35
CA PHE A 117 -7.74 4.38 0.44
C PHE A 117 -7.16 5.24 1.57
N PHE A 118 -8.02 5.88 2.37
CA PHE A 118 -7.61 6.85 3.38
C PHE A 118 -6.50 6.35 4.29
N TRP A 119 -6.63 5.13 4.83
CA TRP A 119 -5.65 4.60 5.77
C TRP A 119 -4.35 4.19 5.08
N GLU A 120 -4.42 3.61 3.89
CA GLU A 120 -3.26 3.36 3.03
C GLU A 120 -2.47 4.65 2.79
N ASP A 121 -3.16 5.77 2.56
CA ASP A 121 -2.51 7.07 2.36
C ASP A 121 -1.89 7.61 3.65
N VAL A 122 -2.54 7.44 4.81
CA VAL A 122 -1.94 7.83 6.10
C VAL A 122 -0.63 7.08 6.33
N PHE A 123 -0.62 5.76 6.14
CA PHE A 123 0.61 4.97 6.30
C PHE A 123 1.64 5.30 5.22
N SER A 124 1.23 5.54 3.98
CA SER A 124 2.13 5.93 2.89
C SER A 124 2.80 7.27 3.18
N ILE A 125 2.06 8.25 3.69
CA ILE A 125 2.61 9.55 4.12
C ILE A 125 3.55 9.39 5.33
N LEU A 126 3.23 8.52 6.30
CA LEU A 126 4.13 8.23 7.41
C LEU A 126 5.45 7.61 6.92
N VAL A 127 5.38 6.61 6.03
CA VAL A 127 6.56 5.98 5.43
C VAL A 127 7.37 7.00 4.63
N LEU A 128 6.69 7.86 3.86
CA LEU A 128 7.31 8.96 3.12
C LEU A 128 8.05 9.89 4.07
N ALA A 129 7.40 10.37 5.12
CA ALA A 129 7.97 11.30 6.09
C ALA A 129 9.21 10.72 6.78
N LEU A 130 9.18 9.44 7.17
CA LEU A 130 10.34 8.78 7.78
C LEU A 130 11.52 8.65 6.80
N HIS A 131 11.24 8.35 5.53
CA HIS A 131 12.26 8.33 4.49
C HIS A 131 12.81 9.74 4.17
N THR A 132 11.96 10.76 4.15
CA THR A 132 12.39 12.15 3.99
C THR A 132 13.27 12.59 5.16
N ALA A 133 12.90 12.21 6.39
CA ALA A 133 13.70 12.47 7.59
C ALA A 133 15.07 11.76 7.50
N TYR A 134 15.12 10.53 6.99
CA TYR A 134 16.38 9.84 6.72
C TYR A 134 17.26 10.61 5.72
N LEU A 135 16.71 11.06 4.60
CA LEU A 135 17.45 11.85 3.62
C LEU A 135 17.96 13.16 4.22
N ALA A 136 17.14 13.86 5.00
CA ALA A 136 17.54 15.07 5.70
C ALA A 136 18.69 14.79 6.68
N ALA A 137 18.61 13.71 7.46
CA ALA A 137 19.67 13.31 8.38
C ALA A 137 20.98 13.02 7.64
N LEU A 138 20.91 12.33 6.51
CA LEU A 138 22.07 12.03 5.68
C LEU A 138 22.70 13.30 5.08
N LEU A 139 21.88 14.19 4.50
CA LEU A 139 22.35 15.42 3.84
C LEU A 139 22.92 16.44 4.81
N LEU A 140 22.33 16.55 6.01
CA LEU A 140 22.74 17.50 7.04
C LEU A 140 23.84 16.92 7.96
N GLY A 141 24.24 15.66 7.76
CA GLY A 141 25.19 14.98 8.65
C GLY A 141 24.66 14.80 10.08
N PHE A 142 23.34 14.71 10.24
CA PHE A 142 22.71 14.58 11.55
C PHE A 142 22.66 13.11 12.00
N GLY A 143 23.13 12.86 13.22
CA GLY A 143 23.22 11.52 13.81
C GLY A 143 24.35 10.66 13.20
N ASP A 144 24.76 9.64 13.95
CA ASP A 144 25.72 8.66 13.46
C ASP A 144 25.07 7.66 12.47
N PRO A 145 25.85 6.90 11.68
CA PRO A 145 25.32 5.96 10.70
C PRO A 145 24.35 4.92 11.29
N ARG A 146 24.55 4.47 12.53
CA ARG A 146 23.64 3.51 13.17
C ARG A 146 22.29 4.14 13.44
N SER A 147 22.27 5.36 13.98
CA SER A 147 21.03 6.12 14.25
C SER A 147 20.23 6.38 12.97
N GLN A 148 20.92 6.74 11.88
CA GLN A 148 20.29 6.91 10.56
C GLN A 148 19.68 5.59 10.06
N LEU A 149 20.39 4.47 10.16
CA LEU A 149 19.89 3.16 9.73
C LEU A 149 18.72 2.66 10.59
N LEU A 150 18.69 3.00 11.89
CA LEU A 150 17.53 2.73 12.75
C LEU A 150 16.30 3.52 12.32
N LEU A 151 16.46 4.78 11.87
CA LEU A 151 15.38 5.56 11.29
C LEU A 151 14.85 4.92 9.99
N ALA A 152 15.74 4.40 9.14
CA ALA A 152 15.33 3.61 7.96
C ALA A 152 14.56 2.34 8.36
N LEU A 153 15.00 1.62 9.41
CA LEU A 153 14.25 0.46 9.91
C LEU A 153 12.86 0.84 10.45
N ALA A 154 12.70 2.00 11.08
CA ALA A 154 11.39 2.48 11.50
C ALA A 154 10.48 2.73 10.29
N ALA A 155 10.99 3.32 9.21
CA ALA A 155 10.26 3.45 7.94
C ALA A 155 9.87 2.09 7.36
N TYR A 156 10.75 1.09 7.50
CA TYR A 156 10.54 -0.28 7.00
C TYR A 156 9.46 -1.00 7.79
N ALA A 157 9.45 -0.83 9.11
CA ALA A 157 8.39 -1.35 9.96
C ALA A 157 7.03 -0.73 9.60
N ALA A 158 6.97 0.59 9.36
CA ALA A 158 5.76 1.25 8.89
C ALA A 158 5.30 0.71 7.51
N TYR A 159 6.23 0.45 6.60
CA TYR A 159 5.93 -0.10 5.27
C TYR A 159 5.32 -1.51 5.32
N VAL A 160 5.66 -2.34 6.32
CA VAL A 160 5.07 -3.69 6.46
C VAL A 160 3.55 -3.63 6.62
N PHE A 161 3.00 -2.60 7.27
CA PHE A 161 1.55 -2.40 7.35
C PHE A 161 0.93 -2.20 5.96
N ASN A 162 1.55 -1.36 5.13
CA ASN A 162 1.15 -1.13 3.74
C ASN A 162 1.18 -2.43 2.91
N ALA A 163 2.25 -3.23 3.04
CA ALA A 163 2.38 -4.51 2.36
C ALA A 163 1.33 -5.54 2.83
N ALA A 164 1.00 -5.55 4.13
CA ALA A 164 -0.04 -6.41 4.68
C ALA A 164 -1.42 -6.05 4.11
N GLN A 165 -1.77 -4.75 4.05
CA GLN A 165 -3.01 -4.27 3.45
C GLN A 165 -3.13 -4.72 1.98
N PHE A 166 -2.05 -4.58 1.20
CA PHE A 166 -2.03 -5.03 -0.19
C PHE A 166 -2.26 -6.54 -0.33
N LEU A 167 -1.60 -7.36 0.50
CA LEU A 167 -1.75 -8.82 0.46
C LEU A 167 -3.18 -9.26 0.81
N LEU A 168 -3.82 -8.60 1.78
CA LEU A 168 -5.21 -8.87 2.14
C LEU A 168 -6.17 -8.49 1.00
N LYS A 169 -5.98 -7.33 0.36
CA LYS A 169 -6.75 -6.93 -0.82
C LYS A 169 -6.60 -7.93 -1.97
N LEU A 170 -5.39 -8.42 -2.22
CA LEU A 170 -5.15 -9.46 -3.25
C LEU A 170 -5.88 -10.77 -2.91
N ARG A 171 -5.90 -11.17 -1.64
CA ARG A 171 -6.62 -12.37 -1.18
C ARG A 171 -8.14 -12.21 -1.31
N ALA A 172 -8.68 -11.04 -0.97
CA ALA A 172 -10.10 -10.74 -1.13
C ALA A 172 -10.52 -10.80 -2.61
N ALA A 173 -9.77 -10.14 -3.49
CA ALA A 173 -10.03 -10.16 -4.93
C ALA A 173 -9.99 -11.57 -5.53
N ARG A 174 -9.05 -12.42 -5.09
CA ARG A 174 -8.99 -13.84 -5.52
C ARG A 174 -10.21 -14.64 -5.04
N ARG A 175 -10.70 -14.40 -3.82
CA ARG A 175 -11.90 -15.07 -3.28
C ARG A 175 -13.16 -14.65 -4.02
N GLU A 176 -13.29 -13.37 -4.36
CA GLU A 176 -14.39 -12.85 -5.18
C GLU A 176 -14.36 -13.42 -6.61
N GLY A 177 -13.17 -13.49 -7.24
CA GLY A 177 -13.00 -14.11 -8.55
C GLY A 177 -13.29 -15.62 -8.59
N ALA A 178 -13.05 -16.35 -7.48
CA ALA A 178 -13.42 -17.76 -7.34
C ALA A 178 -14.92 -17.96 -7.02
N GLY A 179 -15.63 -16.90 -6.62
CA GLY A 179 -17.07 -16.90 -6.32
C GLY A 179 -17.98 -16.71 -7.53
N LEU A 180 -17.44 -16.26 -8.68
CA LEU A 180 -18.15 -16.35 -9.95
C LEU A 180 -18.11 -17.80 -10.47
N LYS A 181 -18.97 -18.65 -9.89
CA LYS A 181 -19.52 -19.75 -10.70
C LYS A 181 -20.24 -19.08 -11.87
N PRO A 182 -20.00 -19.47 -13.13
CA PRO A 182 -20.92 -19.11 -14.19
C PRO A 182 -22.26 -19.70 -13.76
N HIS A 183 -23.26 -18.86 -13.52
CA HIS A 183 -24.62 -19.32 -13.69
C HIS A 183 -24.73 -19.66 -15.18
N GLY A 184 -24.42 -20.92 -15.47
CA GLY A 184 -24.48 -21.50 -16.78
C GLY A 184 -25.86 -21.25 -17.33
N ALA A 185 -25.85 -20.70 -18.54
CA ALA A 185 -26.95 -20.82 -19.48
C ALA A 185 -27.50 -22.26 -19.45
N ALA A 186 -28.73 -22.39 -18.99
CA ALA A 186 -29.60 -23.53 -19.20
C ALA A 186 -31.02 -22.94 -19.31
N ALA A 187 -31.77 -23.05 -20.39
CA ALA A 187 -31.55 -23.69 -21.67
C ALA A 187 -32.41 -22.94 -22.71
N ALA A 188 -31.80 -22.48 -23.80
CA ALA A 188 -32.51 -22.37 -25.05
C ALA A 188 -32.44 -23.77 -25.69
N GLY A 189 -33.54 -24.52 -25.60
CA GLY A 189 -33.70 -25.85 -26.17
C GLY A 189 -35.05 -25.93 -26.87
N TYR A 190 -34.96 -26.04 -28.20
CA TYR A 190 -36.01 -26.25 -29.19
C TYR A 190 -37.03 -27.37 -28.88
N ALA A 191 -38.20 -27.23 -29.52
CA ALA A 191 -39.08 -28.26 -30.13
C ALA A 191 -40.42 -28.56 -29.43
N GLY A 192 -41.51 -28.31 -30.18
CA GLY A 192 -42.89 -28.67 -29.89
C GLY A 192 -43.87 -27.70 -30.52
#